data_AF-A0A8X7V7P9-F1
#
_entry.id   AF-A0A8X7V7P9-F1
#
_cell.length_a   1.000
_cell.length_b   1.000
_cell.length_c   1.000
_cell.angle_alpha   90.00
_cell.angle_beta   90.00
_cell.angle_gamma   90.00
#
_symmetry.space_group_name_H-M   'P 1'
#
loop_
_entity.id
_entity.type
_entity.pdbx_description
1 polymer ?
#
loop_
_entity_poly.entity_id
_entity_poly.type
_entity_poly.pdbx_seq_one_letter_code
_entity_poly.pdbx_strand_id
1 'polypeptide(L)'
;MVETKADKPYLLSFSLGHAGDKCKEPLAIMTFAGDQAQNFHYMAQANSTFEKVGLNFTAKADRTRVAFYSVYYNTRTDDMSSLCGPVIDDVRVWFAGSKKIGAGFGFGVSVLFFWLSV
;
A
#
# COMPACT_ATOMS: atom_id res chain seq x y z
N MET A 1 -6.59 -17.32 3.92
CA MET A 1 -5.40 -17.33 3.02
C MET A 1 -5.87 -16.92 1.64
N VAL A 2 -5.03 -16.25 0.87
CA VAL A 2 -5.30 -15.86 -0.51
C VAL A 2 -4.65 -16.84 -1.48
N GLU A 3 -5.26 -17.06 -2.64
CA GLU A 3 -4.69 -17.91 -3.68
C GLU A 3 -3.56 -17.17 -4.39
N THR A 4 -2.42 -17.85 -4.53
CA THR A 4 -1.20 -17.34 -5.16
C THR A 4 -0.58 -18.46 -6.00
N LYS A 5 0.58 -18.21 -6.59
CA LYS A 5 1.41 -19.24 -7.21
C LYS A 5 2.82 -19.13 -6.66
N ALA A 6 3.43 -20.27 -6.35
CA ALA A 6 4.81 -20.31 -5.87
C ALA A 6 5.76 -19.53 -6.81
N ASP A 7 6.72 -18.82 -6.21
CA ASP A 7 7.78 -18.05 -6.87
C ASP A 7 7.28 -16.94 -7.81
N LYS A 8 6.10 -16.37 -7.52
CA LYS A 8 5.56 -15.21 -8.22
C LYS A 8 5.52 -13.96 -7.35
N PRO A 9 5.89 -12.78 -7.89
CA PRO A 9 5.82 -11.53 -7.16
C PRO A 9 4.39 -10.94 -7.20
N TYR A 10 3.95 -10.46 -6.05
CA TYR A 10 2.66 -9.85 -5.80
C TYR A 10 2.83 -8.55 -5.02
N LEU A 11 1.81 -7.70 -5.11
CA LEU A 11 1.61 -6.52 -4.28
C LEU A 11 0.35 -6.74 -3.45
N LEU A 12 0.50 -6.74 -2.13
CA LEU A 12 -0.60 -6.60 -1.18
C LEU A 12 -0.81 -5.10 -0.93
N SER A 13 -1.90 -4.53 -1.42
CA SER A 13 -2.28 -3.12 -1.21
C SER A 13 -3.49 -3.00 -0.29
N PHE A 14 -3.52 -1.96 0.53
CA PHE A 14 -4.64 -1.69 1.44
C PHE A 14 -4.67 -0.22 1.84
N SER A 15 -5.80 0.21 2.39
CA SER A 15 -5.98 1.53 3.02
C SER A 15 -5.83 1.39 4.54
N LEU A 16 -5.03 2.26 5.15
CA LEU A 16 -4.76 2.31 6.59
C LEU A 16 -5.24 3.66 7.15
N GLY A 17 -6.02 3.65 8.22
CA GLY A 17 -6.50 4.88 8.83
C GLY A 17 -7.02 4.71 10.25
N HIS A 18 -7.84 5.66 10.69
CA HIS A 18 -8.49 5.67 12.01
C HIS A 18 -10.02 5.61 11.89
N ALA A 19 -10.70 5.10 12.93
CA ALA A 19 -12.17 4.92 12.94
C ALA A 19 -12.96 6.20 13.27
N GLY A 20 -12.28 7.31 13.59
CA GLY A 20 -12.92 8.53 14.13
C GLY A 20 -13.48 8.37 15.55
N ASP A 21 -13.09 7.31 16.28
CA ASP A 21 -13.54 6.96 17.64
C ASP A 21 -12.67 7.60 18.75
N LYS A 22 -11.93 8.66 18.41
CA LYS A 22 -10.97 9.35 19.27
C LYS A 22 -9.81 8.48 19.77
N CYS A 23 -9.46 7.43 19.02
CA CYS A 23 -8.28 6.63 19.32
C CYS A 23 -7.01 7.50 19.34
N LYS A 24 -6.13 7.27 20.31
CA LYS A 24 -4.89 8.03 20.44
C LYS A 24 -3.93 7.70 19.29
N GLU A 25 -3.46 8.73 18.60
CA GLU A 25 -2.42 8.64 17.57
C GLU A 25 -1.00 8.78 18.19
N PRO A 26 0.05 8.20 17.58
CA PRO A 26 0.07 7.49 16.29
C PRO A 26 -0.54 6.08 16.34
N LEU A 27 -1.02 5.61 15.19
CA LEU A 27 -1.45 4.23 14.98
C LEU A 27 -0.37 3.47 14.22
N ALA A 28 -0.32 2.14 14.34
CA ALA A 28 0.59 1.34 13.53
C ALA A 28 0.09 -0.10 13.38
N ILE A 29 0.46 -0.69 12.25
CA ILE A 29 0.23 -2.11 11.96
C ILE A 29 1.50 -2.79 11.51
N MET A 30 1.58 -4.09 11.76
CA MET A 30 2.52 -5.01 11.13
C MET A 30 1.75 -5.89 10.15
N THR A 31 2.07 -5.76 8.88
CA THR A 31 1.45 -6.52 7.79
C THR A 31 2.33 -7.71 7.45
N PHE A 32 1.73 -8.88 7.29
CA PHE A 32 2.39 -10.12 6.91
C PHE A 32 1.80 -10.66 5.61
N ALA A 33 2.67 -11.12 4.71
CA ALA A 33 2.33 -11.91 3.54
C ALA A 33 3.27 -13.12 3.47
N GLY A 34 2.81 -14.27 3.95
CA GLY A 34 3.66 -15.44 4.15
C GLY A 34 4.68 -15.19 5.25
N ASP A 35 5.96 -15.27 4.91
CA ASP A 35 7.09 -14.99 5.79
C ASP A 35 7.64 -13.56 5.65
N GLN A 36 7.04 -12.75 4.77
CA GLN A 36 7.43 -11.37 4.55
C GLN A 36 6.57 -10.45 5.40
N ALA A 37 7.19 -9.48 6.06
CA ALA A 37 6.50 -8.58 6.95
C ALA A 37 7.01 -7.14 6.84
N GLN A 38 6.11 -6.18 7.07
CA GLN A 38 6.45 -4.76 7.08
C GLN A 38 5.59 -3.99 8.09
N ASN A 39 6.24 -3.09 8.83
CA ASN A 39 5.58 -2.17 9.73
C ASN A 39 5.16 -0.90 8.98
N PHE A 40 3.93 -0.46 9.21
CA PHE A 40 3.37 0.78 8.71
C PHE A 40 2.88 1.63 9.88
N HIS A 41 3.31 2.89 9.92
CA HIS A 41 2.89 3.86 10.92
C HIS A 41 1.95 4.87 10.28
N TYR A 42 0.88 5.19 10.99
CA TYR A 42 -0.15 6.10 10.53
C TYR A 42 -0.31 7.27 11.52
N MET A 43 -0.39 8.47 10.97
CA MET A 43 -0.83 9.69 11.64
C MET A 43 -1.77 10.43 10.71
N ALA A 44 -2.85 11.00 11.25
CA ALA A 44 -3.78 11.76 10.44
C ALA A 44 -3.09 12.95 9.76
N GLN A 45 -3.29 13.06 8.45
CA GLN A 45 -2.85 14.22 7.67
C GLN A 45 -4.06 15.12 7.43
N ALA A 46 -3.84 16.43 7.39
CA ALA A 46 -4.93 17.41 7.24
C ALA A 46 -5.86 17.16 6.03
N ASN A 47 -5.35 16.50 4.99
CA ASN A 47 -6.07 16.27 3.73
C ASN A 47 -6.65 14.86 3.56
N SER A 48 -6.42 13.94 4.50
CA SER A 48 -6.93 12.56 4.37
C SER A 48 -7.08 11.84 5.71
N THR A 49 -8.19 11.13 5.87
CA THR A 49 -8.50 10.27 7.04
C THR A 49 -7.89 8.87 6.93
N PHE A 50 -7.21 8.57 5.81
CA PHE A 50 -6.51 7.30 5.57
C PHE A 50 -5.36 7.48 4.58
N GLU A 51 -4.45 6.52 4.53
CA GLU A 51 -3.39 6.42 3.53
C GLU A 51 -3.44 5.08 2.80
N LYS A 52 -3.00 5.05 1.55
CA LYS A 52 -2.85 3.80 0.79
C LYS A 52 -1.41 3.32 0.88
N VAL A 53 -1.22 2.10 1.35
CA VAL A 53 0.09 1.48 1.53
C VAL A 53 0.08 0.07 0.94
N GLY A 54 1.26 -0.51 0.79
CA GLY A 54 1.36 -1.88 0.30
C GLY A 54 2.69 -2.56 0.56
N LEU A 55 2.64 -3.88 0.60
CA LEU A 55 3.75 -4.80 0.80
C LEU A 55 3.96 -5.60 -0.49
N ASN A 56 5.14 -5.43 -1.09
CA ASN A 56 5.59 -6.33 -2.15
C ASN A 56 6.04 -7.65 -1.53
N PHE A 57 5.58 -8.78 -2.07
CA PHE A 57 6.00 -10.09 -1.61
C PHE A 57 6.09 -11.11 -2.73
N THR A 58 6.90 -12.14 -2.51
CA THR A 58 7.00 -13.31 -3.39
C THR A 58 6.33 -14.48 -2.70
N ALA A 59 5.31 -15.05 -3.32
CA ALA A 59 4.56 -16.17 -2.74
C ALA A 59 5.43 -17.43 -2.70
N LYS A 60 5.47 -18.12 -1.55
CA LYS A 60 6.21 -19.37 -1.36
C LYS A 60 5.42 -20.64 -1.70
N ALA A 61 4.11 -20.50 -1.86
CA ALA A 61 3.19 -21.61 -2.12
C ALA A 61 1.98 -21.11 -2.90
N ASP A 62 1.12 -22.04 -3.32
CA ASP A 62 -0.12 -21.72 -4.03
C ASP A 62 -1.19 -21.05 -3.16
N ARG A 63 -0.91 -20.91 -1.86
CA ARG A 63 -1.71 -20.11 -0.93
C ARG A 63 -0.80 -19.30 -0.01
N THR A 64 -1.08 -18.00 0.10
CA THR A 64 -0.36 -17.10 1.00
C THR A 64 -1.25 -16.69 2.17
N ARG A 65 -0.74 -16.80 3.40
CA ARG A 65 -1.41 -16.24 4.57
C ARG A 65 -1.13 -14.74 4.62
N VAL A 66 -2.19 -13.93 4.62
CA VAL A 66 -2.12 -12.49 4.90
C VAL A 66 -2.62 -12.25 6.32
N ALA A 67 -1.92 -11.42 7.07
CA ALA A 67 -2.33 -11.02 8.40
C ALA A 67 -1.93 -9.56 8.66
N PHE A 68 -2.70 -8.90 9.52
CA PHE A 68 -2.42 -7.54 9.97
C PHE A 68 -2.52 -7.53 11.49
N TYR A 69 -1.45 -7.14 12.16
CA TYR A 69 -1.43 -7.00 13.61
C TYR A 69 -1.36 -5.53 13.97
N SER A 70 -2.23 -5.07 14.88
CA SER A 70 -2.03 -3.77 15.49
C SER A 70 -0.77 -3.83 16.36
N VAL A 71 0.11 -2.85 16.21
CA VAL A 71 1.38 -2.79 16.95
C VAL A 71 1.18 -2.12 18.30
N TYR A 72 0.23 -1.19 18.39
CA TYR A 72 -0.01 -0.40 19.59
C TYR A 72 -1.33 -0.80 20.25
N TYR A 73 -1.29 -1.04 21.56
CA TYR A 73 -2.48 -1.18 22.40
C TYR A 73 -3.02 0.21 22.77
N ASN A 74 -3.45 0.97 21.76
CA ASN A 74 -3.94 2.32 21.97
C ASN A 74 -5.28 2.32 22.70
N THR A 75 -5.52 3.37 23.47
CA THR A 75 -6.80 3.63 24.12
C THR A 75 -7.44 4.90 23.58
N ARG A 76 -8.77 4.99 23.72
CA ARG A 76 -9.51 6.19 23.37
C ARG A 76 -9.12 7.35 24.28
N THR A 77 -9.11 8.55 23.73
CA THR A 77 -8.70 9.75 24.48
C THR A 77 -9.79 10.30 25.39
N ASP A 78 -11.05 9.89 25.24
CA ASP A 78 -12.16 10.38 26.06
C ASP A 78 -12.44 9.56 27.33
N ASP A 79 -12.23 8.24 27.31
CA ASP A 79 -12.38 7.38 28.49
C ASP A 79 -11.06 6.80 29.02
N MET A 80 -9.96 6.98 28.29
CA MET A 80 -8.60 6.57 28.63
C MET A 80 -8.43 5.07 28.93
N SER A 81 -9.43 4.24 28.64
CA SER A 81 -9.50 2.85 29.10
C SER A 81 -9.99 1.88 28.02
N SER A 82 -10.84 2.33 27.09
CA SER A 82 -11.30 1.50 25.99
C SER A 82 -10.19 1.30 24.97
N LEU A 83 -9.86 0.04 24.69
CA LEU A 83 -8.91 -0.31 23.63
C LEU A 83 -9.50 0.05 22.26
N CYS A 84 -8.65 0.61 21.42
CA CYS A 84 -8.95 1.00 20.05
C CYS A 84 -7.72 0.77 19.18
N GLY A 85 -7.87 0.91 17.87
CA GLY A 85 -6.76 0.65 16.96
C GLY A 85 -7.01 1.15 15.54
N PRO A 86 -6.05 0.86 14.64
CA PRO A 86 -6.14 1.22 13.24
C PRO A 86 -7.25 0.45 12.52
N VAL A 87 -7.82 1.11 11.51
CA VAL A 87 -8.78 0.52 10.57
C VAL A 87 -8.06 0.21 9.27
N ILE A 88 -8.36 -0.96 8.71
CA ILE A 88 -7.83 -1.42 7.44
C ILE A 88 -9.00 -1.71 6.50
N ASP A 89 -8.93 -1.19 5.29
CA ASP A 89 -9.94 -1.38 4.25
C ASP A 89 -9.31 -1.53 2.85
N ASP A 90 -10.12 -1.88 1.85
CA ASP A 90 -9.72 -2.03 0.44
C ASP A 90 -8.50 -2.96 0.26
N VAL A 91 -8.48 -4.08 1.00
CA VAL A 91 -7.39 -5.06 0.95
C VAL A 91 -7.42 -5.81 -0.37
N ARG A 92 -6.33 -5.74 -1.13
CA ARG A 92 -6.21 -6.41 -2.42
C ARG A 92 -4.82 -7.02 -2.62
N VAL A 93 -4.79 -8.15 -3.31
CA VAL A 93 -3.55 -8.82 -3.74
C VAL A 93 -3.57 -8.91 -5.26
N TRP A 94 -2.53 -8.37 -5.91
CA TRP A 94 -2.41 -8.36 -7.36
C TRP A 94 -0.99 -8.73 -7.80
N PHE A 95 -0.83 -9.23 -9.02
CA PHE A 95 0.48 -9.51 -9.60
C PHE A 95 1.30 -8.21 -9.71
N ALA A 96 2.55 -8.23 -9.27
CA ALA A 96 3.42 -7.04 -9.27
C ALA A 96 3.94 -6.65 -10.68
N GLY A 97 3.33 -7.16 -11.75
CA GLY A 97 3.90 -7.21 -13.10
C GLY A 97 2.98 -6.70 -14.21
N SER A 98 2.40 -5.52 -14.06
CA SER A 98 1.91 -4.75 -15.21
C SER A 98 2.95 -3.69 -15.55
N LYS A 99 3.85 -3.98 -16.50
CA LYS A 99 4.56 -2.90 -17.20
C LYS A 99 3.47 -2.04 -17.85
N LYS A 100 3.30 -0.80 -17.40
CA LYS A 100 2.59 0.19 -18.22
C LYS A 100 3.37 0.24 -19.53
N ILE A 101 2.84 -0.36 -20.60
CA ILE A 101 3.34 -0.11 -21.94
C ILE A 101 3.03 1.36 -22.20
N GLY A 102 3.99 2.23 -21.91
CA GLY A 102 3.94 3.60 -22.35
C GLY A 102 3.98 3.56 -23.88
N ALA A 103 2.81 3.63 -24.51
CA ALA A 103 2.68 4.00 -25.91
C ALA A 103 3.03 5.50 -26.02
N GLY A 104 4.31 5.81 -25.84
CA GLY A 104 4.91 7.12 -26.04
C GLY A 104 5.37 7.26 -27.48
N PHE A 105 4.44 7.73 -28.30
CA PHE A 105 4.56 8.25 -29.66
C PHE A 105 5.97 8.81 -29.99
N GLY A 106 6.56 8.32 -31.08
CA GLY A 106 7.79 8.88 -31.62
C GLY A 106 7.59 10.32 -32.10
N PHE A 107 8.32 11.25 -31.50
CA PHE A 107 8.62 12.56 -32.11
C PHE A 107 10.11 12.58 -32.46
N GLY A 108 10.45 11.88 -33.54
CA GLY A 108 11.68 12.14 -34.27
C GLY A 108 11.46 13.39 -35.13
N VAL A 109 11.80 14.56 -34.60
CA VAL A 109 12.12 15.71 -35.46
C VAL A 109 13.64 15.84 -35.44
N SER A 110 14.24 15.14 -36.39
CA SER A 110 15.62 15.34 -36.79
C SER A 110 15.79 16.81 -37.19
N VAL A 111 16.71 17.48 -36.53
CA VAL A 111 17.40 18.67 -37.06
C VAL A 111 17.91 18.34 -38.48
N LEU A 112 17.90 19.35 -39.36
CA LEU A 112 18.28 19.44 -40.79
C LEU A 112 17.04 19.92 -41.59
N PHE A 113 16.90 21.16 -42.03
CA PHE A 113 17.82 21.84 -42.95
C PHE A 113 17.71 23.36 -42.81
N PHE A 114 18.87 23.98 -42.58
CA PHE A 114 19.19 25.31 -43.08
C PHE A 114 18.84 25.42 -44.57
N TRP A 115 18.47 26.64 -44.99
CA TRP A 115 18.44 27.16 -46.36
C TRP A 115 17.12 27.07 -47.15
N LEU A 116 16.31 28.15 -47.11
CA LEU A 116 15.92 28.98 -48.26
C LEU A 116 14.83 30.00 -47.86
N SER A 117 15.02 31.27 -48.28
CA SER A 117 14.03 32.36 -48.37
C SER A 117 13.93 33.38 -47.21
N VAL A 118 14.85 34.35 -47.17
CA VAL A 118 14.66 35.81 -47.39
C VAL A 118 15.95 36.53 -46.99
#